data_AF-A0AAW2IIP3-F1
#
_entry.id   AF-A0AAW2IIP3-F1
#
_cell.length_a   1.000
_cell.length_b   1.000
_cell.length_c   1.000
_cell.angle_alpha   90.00
_cell.angle_beta   90.00
_cell.angle_gamma   90.00
#
_symmetry.space_group_name_H-M   'P 1'
#
loop_
_entity.id
_entity.type
_entity.pdbx_description
1 polymer ?
#
loop_
_entity_poly.entity_id
_entity_poly.type
_entity_poly.pdbx_seq_one_letter_code
_entity_poly.pdbx_strand_id
1 'polypeptide(L)'
;MADSFKAVREGPDFVSPHGVHRYCLRHVCSNFNSTTKNVVLKDLCWQVGSEYQLRKFNRIMDEIKKQDVKAFAYLDAINKEKWTASHDGGWRCGILTTNMSECINGVLKGARRLPVSALVEITLERTVYYFHVRAMKGQKMLQNNQLWTDFACNMFISWQQKLLSTRSRNTVTLNSPRRSLPGAKVDMG
;
A
#
# COMPACT_ATOMS: atom_id res chain seq x y z
N MET A 1 -0.46 15.83 -3.65
CA MET A 1 -1.62 15.07 -3.13
C MET A 1 -2.31 16.00 -2.14
N ALA A 2 -3.45 16.58 -2.50
CA ALA A 2 -4.09 17.66 -1.74
C ALA A 2 -5.35 17.20 -0.99
N ASP A 3 -5.64 17.88 0.13
CA ASP A 3 -6.52 17.44 1.21
C ASP A 3 -8.00 17.80 1.04
N SER A 4 -8.42 18.38 -0.07
CA SER A 4 -9.85 18.63 -0.28
C SER A 4 -10.25 18.52 -1.75
N PHE A 5 -11.36 17.83 -2.00
CA PHE A 5 -12.01 17.77 -3.31
C PHE A 5 -12.43 19.15 -3.86
N LYS A 6 -12.36 20.20 -3.03
CA LYS A 6 -12.68 21.59 -3.36
C LYS A 6 -11.46 22.38 -3.84
N ALA A 7 -10.37 22.44 -3.07
CA ALA A 7 -9.20 23.23 -3.42
C ALA A 7 -8.46 22.74 -4.69
N VAL A 8 -8.60 21.46 -5.01
CA VAL A 8 -7.99 20.82 -6.20
C VAL A 8 -8.66 21.23 -7.52
N ARG A 9 -9.94 21.65 -7.48
CA ARG A 9 -10.72 21.94 -8.68
C ARG A 9 -10.43 23.33 -9.27
N GLU A 10 -9.77 24.20 -8.52
CA GLU A 10 -9.70 25.64 -8.79
C GLU A 10 -8.30 26.14 -9.19
N GLY A 11 -7.31 25.24 -9.37
CA GLY A 11 -5.95 25.61 -9.79
C GLY A 11 -5.73 25.41 -11.30
N PRO A 12 -5.77 26.46 -12.14
CA PRO A 12 -5.60 26.35 -13.59
C PRO A 12 -4.17 26.03 -14.05
N ASP A 13 -3.17 26.11 -13.16
CA ASP A 13 -1.75 26.12 -13.57
C ASP A 13 -1.03 24.76 -13.55
N PHE A 14 -1.69 23.66 -13.17
CA PHE A 14 -1.08 22.33 -13.19
C PHE A 14 -1.47 21.56 -14.45
N VAL A 15 -0.69 21.73 -15.51
CA VAL A 15 -0.92 21.08 -16.81
C VAL A 15 0.19 20.06 -17.11
N SER A 16 -0.24 18.88 -17.57
CA SER A 16 0.58 17.73 -18.00
C SER A 16 1.60 18.12 -19.09
N PRO A 17 2.86 17.60 -19.06
CA PRO A 17 3.11 16.16 -19.29
C PRO A 17 3.74 15.39 -18.12
N HIS A 18 4.24 16.08 -17.09
CA HIS A 18 5.06 15.45 -16.04
C HIS A 18 4.37 15.31 -14.69
N GLY A 19 3.18 15.88 -14.56
CA GLY A 19 2.43 15.95 -13.33
C GLY A 19 1.09 15.25 -13.44
N VAL A 20 0.87 14.22 -12.63
CA VAL A 20 -0.39 13.47 -12.64
C VAL A 20 -1.10 13.61 -11.30
N HIS A 21 -2.36 14.08 -11.35
CA HIS A 21 -3.15 14.29 -10.14
C HIS A 21 -3.77 12.98 -9.63
N ARG A 22 -3.51 12.65 -8.35
CA ARG A 22 -4.01 11.46 -7.66
C ARG A 22 -4.56 11.79 -6.28
N TYR A 23 -5.64 11.09 -5.92
CA TYR A 23 -6.21 11.09 -4.60
C TYR A 23 -5.40 10.20 -3.66
N CYS A 24 -5.24 10.67 -2.43
CA CYS A 24 -4.71 9.86 -1.33
C CYS A 24 -5.69 8.73 -1.03
N LEU A 25 -5.21 7.48 -1.02
CA LEU A 25 -6.06 6.34 -0.70
C LEU A 25 -6.61 6.45 0.72
N ARG A 26 -5.80 6.95 1.67
CA ARG A 26 -6.25 7.19 3.05
C ARG A 26 -7.46 8.13 3.10
N HIS A 27 -7.43 9.23 2.35
CA HIS A 27 -8.56 10.17 2.31
C HIS A 27 -9.78 9.58 1.61
N VAL A 28 -9.58 8.82 0.53
CA VAL A 28 -10.68 8.08 -0.11
C VAL A 28 -11.34 7.12 0.89
N CYS A 29 -10.57 6.32 1.61
CA CYS A 29 -11.07 5.41 2.64
C CYS A 29 -11.77 6.15 3.80
N SER A 30 -11.22 7.31 4.21
CA SER A 30 -11.83 8.13 5.27
C SER A 30 -13.19 8.70 4.84
N ASN A 31 -13.27 9.24 3.63
CA ASN A 31 -14.50 9.80 3.08
C ASN A 31 -15.54 8.69 2.85
N PHE A 32 -15.11 7.56 2.31
CA PHE A 32 -15.96 6.37 2.17
C PHE A 32 -16.49 5.86 3.52
N ASN A 33 -15.66 5.85 4.57
CA ASN A 33 -16.10 5.41 5.89
C ASN A 33 -17.05 6.42 6.57
N SER A 34 -16.99 7.71 6.20
CA SER A 34 -17.91 8.71 6.74
C SER A 34 -19.37 8.46 6.33
N THR A 35 -19.57 7.88 5.14
CA THR A 35 -20.90 7.53 4.61
C THR A 35 -21.33 6.12 5.01
N THR A 36 -20.43 5.14 4.90
CA THR A 36 -20.76 3.72 5.15
C THR A 36 -20.73 3.34 6.63
N LYS A 37 -19.88 3.99 7.45
CA LYS A 37 -19.68 3.71 8.88
C LYS A 37 -19.46 2.22 9.21
N ASN A 38 -18.79 1.51 8.32
CA ASN A 38 -18.55 0.07 8.44
C ASN A 38 -17.05 -0.24 8.31
N VAL A 39 -16.47 -0.82 9.36
CA VAL A 39 -15.04 -1.12 9.43
C VAL A 39 -14.62 -2.15 8.37
N VAL A 40 -15.43 -3.18 8.13
CA VAL A 40 -15.13 -4.22 7.13
C VAL A 40 -15.09 -3.62 5.73
N LEU A 41 -16.10 -2.79 5.39
CA LEU A 41 -16.12 -2.10 4.10
C LEU A 41 -14.96 -1.12 3.96
N LYS A 42 -14.57 -0.42 5.03
CA LYS A 42 -13.40 0.46 5.03
C LYS A 42 -12.12 -0.32 4.76
N ASP A 43 -11.95 -1.49 5.36
CA ASP A 43 -10.79 -2.35 5.14
C ASP A 43 -10.76 -2.88 3.69
N LEU A 44 -11.91 -3.26 3.14
CA LEU A 44 -12.04 -3.63 1.73
C LEU A 44 -11.73 -2.46 0.79
N CYS A 45 -12.17 -1.24 1.12
CA CYS A 45 -11.84 -0.02 0.39
C CYS A 45 -10.33 0.23 0.34
N TRP A 46 -9.63 -0.02 1.46
CA TRP A 46 -8.17 0.08 1.49
C TRP A 46 -7.53 -1.00 0.62
N GLN A 47 -7.95 -2.26 0.77
CA GLN A 47 -7.42 -3.38 0.00
C GLN A 47 -7.58 -3.13 -1.50
N VAL A 48 -8.77 -2.78 -1.96
CA VAL A 48 -9.06 -2.57 -3.39
C VAL A 48 -8.28 -1.40 -3.97
N GLY A 49 -8.14 -0.30 -3.24
CA GLY A 49 -7.37 0.84 -3.72
C GLY A 49 -5.85 0.62 -3.72
N SER A 50 -5.36 -0.27 -2.86
CA SER A 50 -3.93 -0.61 -2.75
C SER A 50 -3.47 -1.73 -3.71
N GLU A 51 -4.41 -2.40 -4.38
CA GLU A 51 -4.14 -3.55 -5.21
C GLU A 51 -3.59 -3.16 -6.59
N TYR A 52 -2.53 -3.82 -7.03
CA TYR A 52 -1.90 -3.58 -8.32
C TYR A 52 -2.44 -4.52 -9.41
N GLN A 53 -2.97 -5.69 -9.04
CA GLN A 53 -3.46 -6.66 -10.01
C GLN A 53 -4.96 -6.45 -10.30
N LEU A 54 -5.31 -6.20 -11.56
CA LEU A 54 -6.71 -6.02 -12.00
C LEU A 54 -7.63 -7.18 -11.58
N ARG A 55 -7.14 -8.43 -11.65
CA ARG A 55 -7.92 -9.61 -11.23
C ARG A 55 -8.34 -9.54 -9.76
N LYS A 56 -7.41 -9.15 -8.88
CA LYS A 56 -7.67 -9.03 -7.44
C LYS A 56 -8.52 -7.81 -7.14
N PHE A 57 -8.27 -6.70 -7.83
CA PHE A 57 -9.11 -5.51 -7.76
C PHE A 57 -10.58 -5.84 -8.04
N ASN A 58 -10.86 -6.50 -9.17
CA ASN A 58 -12.23 -6.88 -9.55
C ASN A 58 -12.88 -7.81 -8.50
N ARG A 59 -12.12 -8.79 -8.00
CA ARG A 59 -12.60 -9.70 -6.94
C ARG A 59 -13.05 -8.96 -5.69
N ILE A 60 -12.29 -7.95 -5.26
CA ILE A 60 -12.60 -7.18 -4.05
C ILE A 60 -13.77 -6.22 -4.32
N MET A 61 -13.85 -5.59 -5.50
CA MET A 61 -15.02 -4.79 -5.88
C MET A 61 -16.32 -5.62 -5.87
N ASP A 62 -16.26 -6.86 -6.36
CA ASP A 62 -17.41 -7.78 -6.31
C ASP A 62 -17.78 -8.17 -4.87
N GLU A 63 -16.78 -8.34 -3.99
CA GLU A 63 -17.01 -8.59 -2.57
C GLU A 63 -17.70 -7.42 -1.89
N ILE A 64 -17.25 -6.18 -2.15
CA ILE A 64 -17.91 -4.96 -1.68
C ILE A 64 -19.35 -4.90 -2.19
N LYS A 65 -19.58 -5.21 -3.47
CA LYS A 65 -20.93 -5.22 -4.08
C LYS A 65 -21.87 -6.23 -3.43
N LYS A 66 -21.37 -7.40 -3.06
CA LYS A 66 -22.15 -8.43 -2.35
C LYS A 66 -22.54 -7.99 -0.95
N GLN A 67 -21.69 -7.22 -0.26
CA GLN A 67 -21.97 -6.71 1.09
C GLN A 67 -22.89 -5.49 1.07
N ASP A 68 -22.61 -4.51 0.21
CA ASP A 68 -23.39 -3.30 0.08
C ASP A 68 -23.26 -2.70 -1.33
N VAL A 69 -24.38 -2.74 -2.07
CA VAL A 69 -24.49 -2.19 -3.42
C VAL A 69 -24.28 -0.67 -3.46
N LYS A 70 -24.68 0.06 -2.41
CA LYS A 70 -24.47 1.52 -2.31
C LYS A 70 -23.00 1.84 -2.11
N ALA A 71 -22.32 1.05 -1.28
CA ALA A 71 -20.88 1.18 -1.08
C ALA A 71 -20.10 0.93 -2.39
N PHE A 72 -20.47 -0.10 -3.14
CA PHE A 72 -19.93 -0.35 -4.48
C PHE A 72 -20.17 0.83 -5.41
N ALA A 73 -21.40 1.33 -5.51
CA ALA A 73 -21.75 2.45 -6.38
C ALA A 73 -20.96 3.73 -6.05
N TYR A 74 -20.74 4.00 -4.76
CA TYR A 74 -19.91 5.12 -4.32
C TYR A 74 -18.47 5.01 -4.83
N LEU A 75 -17.82 3.85 -4.68
CA LEU A 75 -16.44 3.65 -5.11
C LEU A 75 -16.31 3.61 -6.64
N ASP A 76 -17.27 3.02 -7.33
CA ASP A 76 -17.30 2.93 -8.79
C ASP A 76 -17.46 4.31 -9.47
N ALA A 77 -18.15 5.23 -8.80
CA ALA A 77 -18.31 6.62 -9.25
C ALA A 77 -17.01 7.45 -9.19
N ILE A 78 -16.02 7.03 -8.38
CA ILE A 78 -14.72 7.71 -8.32
C ILE A 78 -13.85 7.21 -9.47
N ASN A 79 -13.31 8.12 -10.29
CA ASN A 79 -12.40 7.77 -11.39
C ASN A 79 -11.25 6.86 -10.88
N LYS A 80 -11.23 5.61 -11.33
CA LYS A 80 -10.34 4.54 -10.87
C LYS A 80 -8.85 4.89 -10.98
N GLU A 81 -8.46 5.58 -12.05
CA GLU A 81 -7.06 6.04 -12.24
C GLU A 81 -6.62 6.98 -11.11
N LYS A 82 -7.56 7.79 -10.58
CA LYS A 82 -7.27 8.79 -9.56
C LYS A 82 -7.13 8.22 -8.16
N TRP A 83 -7.61 7.02 -7.83
CA TRP A 83 -7.52 6.49 -6.45
C TRP A 83 -7.01 5.06 -6.30
N THR A 84 -6.98 4.26 -7.37
CA THR A 84 -6.55 2.85 -7.32
C THR A 84 -5.12 2.71 -7.81
N ALA A 85 -4.38 1.72 -7.31
CA ALA A 85 -3.04 1.39 -7.82
C ALA A 85 -3.09 0.61 -9.15
N SER A 86 -4.07 -0.27 -9.31
CA SER A 86 -4.24 -1.13 -10.49
C SER A 86 -4.52 -0.37 -11.80
N HIS A 87 -5.17 0.80 -11.73
CA HIS A 87 -5.52 1.61 -12.91
C HIS A 87 -4.63 2.84 -13.07
N ASP A 88 -3.66 3.03 -12.19
CA ASP A 88 -2.88 4.26 -12.14
C ASP A 88 -1.79 4.33 -13.21
N GLY A 89 -1.40 3.21 -13.82
CA GLY A 89 -0.30 3.16 -14.80
C GLY A 89 1.09 3.24 -14.16
N GLY A 90 1.20 2.98 -12.86
CA GLY A 90 2.47 2.94 -12.12
C GLY A 90 2.96 4.27 -11.54
N TRP A 91 2.21 5.36 -11.72
CA TRP A 91 2.61 6.71 -11.29
C TRP A 91 2.69 6.92 -9.78
N ARG A 92 2.02 6.08 -8.98
CA ARG A 92 2.01 6.17 -7.51
C ARG A 92 3.34 5.78 -6.88
N CYS A 93 4.21 5.02 -7.56
CA CYS A 93 5.53 4.61 -7.05
C CYS A 93 5.52 4.13 -5.57
N GLY A 94 4.49 3.37 -5.15
CA GLY A 94 4.33 2.91 -3.76
C GLY A 94 3.74 3.93 -2.77
N ILE A 95 3.52 5.18 -3.19
CA ILE A 95 2.89 6.23 -2.40
C ILE A 95 1.37 6.11 -2.49
N LEU A 96 0.80 5.32 -1.58
CA LEU A 96 -0.65 5.19 -1.42
C LEU A 96 -1.22 6.22 -0.43
N THR A 97 -0.35 6.81 0.40
CA THR A 97 -0.73 7.65 1.55
C THR A 97 -0.08 9.02 1.54
N THR A 98 -0.68 9.96 2.28
CA THR A 98 -0.07 11.26 2.61
C THR A 98 0.95 11.16 3.74
N ASN A 99 1.54 9.98 4.02
CA ASN A 99 2.48 9.81 5.14
C ASN A 99 3.63 10.83 5.11
N MET A 100 4.11 11.18 3.92
CA MET A 100 5.16 12.18 3.77
C MET A 100 4.70 13.60 4.15
N SER A 101 3.53 14.04 3.69
CA SER A 101 3.00 15.35 4.06
C SER A 101 2.53 15.41 5.51
N GLU A 102 1.99 14.33 6.06
CA GLU A 102 1.64 14.21 7.48
C GLU A 102 2.89 14.24 8.38
N CYS A 103 3.97 13.56 7.99
CA CYS A 103 5.24 13.60 8.71
C CYS A 103 5.80 15.02 8.79
N ILE A 104 5.84 15.74 7.66
CA ILE A 104 6.27 17.13 7.60
C ILE A 104 5.33 18.02 8.43
N ASN A 105 4.02 17.83 8.32
CA ASN A 105 3.03 18.54 9.13
C ASN A 105 3.22 18.29 10.64
N GLY A 106 3.67 17.10 11.02
CA GLY A 106 4.01 16.73 12.39
C GLY A 106 5.25 17.47 12.89
N VAL A 107 6.34 17.45 12.11
CA VAL A 107 7.58 18.19 12.41
C VAL A 107 7.30 19.68 12.60
N LEU A 108 6.45 20.26 11.75
CA LEU A 108 6.14 21.68 11.76
C LEU A 108 4.98 22.06 12.70
N LYS A 109 4.35 21.10 13.38
CA LYS A 109 3.14 21.36 14.18
C LYS A 109 3.34 22.44 15.24
N GLY A 110 4.49 22.43 15.93
CA GLY A 110 4.84 23.44 16.94
C GLY A 110 5.28 24.78 16.38
N ALA A 111 5.68 24.83 15.10
CA ALA A 111 6.23 26.01 14.45
C ALA A 111 5.19 26.83 13.67
N ARG A 112 3.94 26.33 13.54
CA ARG A 112 2.89 26.97 12.70
C ARG A 112 2.50 28.39 13.11
N ARG A 113 2.80 28.80 14.35
CA ARG A 113 2.51 30.15 14.87
C ARG A 113 3.74 31.05 14.89
N LEU A 114 4.88 30.57 14.37
CA LEU A 114 6.11 31.33 14.30
C LEU A 114 6.23 32.06 12.95
N PRO A 115 7.10 33.08 12.85
CA PRO A 115 7.41 33.71 11.57
C PRO A 115 7.92 32.71 10.54
N VAL A 116 7.76 33.04 9.25
CA VAL A 116 8.22 32.20 8.13
C VAL A 116 9.72 31.89 8.23
N SER A 117 10.53 32.83 8.72
CA SER A 117 11.97 32.61 8.96
C SER A 117 12.24 31.43 9.89
N ALA A 118 11.50 31.33 11.00
CA ALA A 118 11.63 30.23 11.95
C ALA A 118 11.19 28.88 11.35
N LEU A 119 10.18 28.88 10.48
CA LEU A 119 9.77 27.66 9.75
C LEU A 119 10.86 27.18 8.81
N VAL A 120 11.51 28.09 8.08
CA VAL A 120 12.64 27.77 7.18
C VAL A 120 13.83 27.22 7.97
N GLU A 121 14.18 27.87 9.08
CA GLU A 121 15.28 27.45 9.95
C GLU A 121 15.05 26.06 10.53
N ILE A 122 13.89 25.82 11.14
CA ILE A 122 13.52 24.49 11.69
C ILE A 122 13.56 23.42 10.59
N THR A 123 13.09 23.74 9.39
CA THR A 123 13.09 22.80 8.26
C THR A 123 14.52 22.45 7.85
N LEU A 124 15.40 23.44 7.75
CA LEU A 124 16.81 23.24 7.41
C LEU A 124 17.52 22.41 8.47
N GLU A 125 17.43 22.82 9.75
CA GLU A 125 18.07 22.14 10.87
C GLU A 125 17.64 20.67 10.97
N ARG A 126 16.34 20.40 10.86
CA ARG A 126 15.81 19.04 10.88
C ARG A 126 16.29 18.23 9.70
N THR A 127 16.34 18.82 8.51
CA THR A 127 16.85 18.17 7.30
C THR A 127 18.31 17.77 7.47
N VAL A 128 19.16 18.69 7.93
CA VAL A 128 20.59 18.45 8.19
C VAL A 128 20.76 17.36 9.25
N TYR A 129 20.04 17.45 10.36
CA TYR A 129 20.07 16.43 11.42
C TYR A 129 19.70 15.04 10.88
N TYR A 130 18.59 14.92 10.14
CA TYR A 130 18.17 13.63 9.58
C TYR A 130 19.15 13.09 8.55
N PHE A 131 19.73 13.96 7.71
CA PHE A 131 20.75 13.57 6.75
C PHE A 131 21.97 13.01 7.46
N HIS A 132 22.47 13.72 8.47
CA HIS A 132 23.61 13.28 9.26
C HIS A 132 23.36 11.92 9.94
N VAL A 133 22.22 11.76 10.62
CA VAL A 133 21.86 10.49 11.28
C VAL A 133 21.76 9.34 10.27
N ARG A 134 21.18 9.58 9.09
CA ARG A 134 21.09 8.55 8.03
C ARG A 134 22.45 8.22 7.42
N ALA A 135 23.30 9.22 7.20
CA ALA A 135 24.66 9.03 6.70
C ALA A 135 25.47 8.18 7.66
N MET A 136 25.43 8.48 8.97
CA MET A 136 26.09 7.68 10.01
C MET A 136 25.60 6.23 10.04
N LYS A 137 24.28 6.00 9.90
CA LYS A 137 23.72 4.65 9.77
C LYS A 137 24.24 3.93 8.52
N GLY A 138 24.23 4.61 7.38
CA GLY A 138 24.77 4.08 6.12
C GLY A 138 26.25 3.71 6.23
N GLN A 139 27.07 4.57 6.85
CA GLN A 139 28.48 4.29 7.10
C GLN A 139 28.67 3.07 8.00
N LYS A 140 27.89 2.94 9.07
CA LYS A 140 27.92 1.76 9.94
C LYS A 140 27.56 0.48 9.19
N MET A 141 26.56 0.55 8.30
CA MET A 141 26.20 -0.59 7.45
C MET A 141 27.35 -0.96 6.49
N LEU A 142 28.00 0.02 5.86
CA LEU A 142 29.15 -0.20 4.99
C LEU A 142 30.33 -0.83 5.74
N GLN A 143 30.63 -0.33 6.96
CA GLN A 143 31.66 -0.92 7.83
C GLN A 143 31.35 -2.38 8.19
N ASN A 144 30.08 -2.72 8.35
CA ASN A 144 29.63 -4.08 8.62
C ASN A 144 29.49 -4.95 7.36
N ASN A 145 29.92 -4.44 6.18
CA ASN A 145 29.75 -5.07 4.88
C ASN A 145 28.29 -5.47 4.58
N GLN A 146 27.34 -4.70 5.12
CA GLN A 146 25.91 -4.94 5.01
C GLN A 146 25.36 -4.26 3.75
N LEU A 147 25.05 -5.07 2.74
CA LEU A 147 24.61 -4.60 1.42
C LEU A 147 23.20 -3.97 1.43
N TRP A 148 22.33 -4.40 2.34
CA TRP A 148 20.92 -3.99 2.39
C TRP A 148 20.53 -3.47 3.76
N THR A 149 19.58 -2.53 3.81
CA THR A 149 19.00 -2.06 5.08
C THR A 149 18.43 -3.22 5.90
N ASP A 150 18.43 -3.10 7.23
CA ASP A 150 17.84 -4.11 8.12
C ASP A 150 16.42 -4.49 7.72
N PHE A 151 15.64 -3.50 7.29
CA PHE A 151 14.28 -3.71 6.78
C PHE A 151 14.26 -4.66 5.57
N ALA A 152 15.10 -4.40 4.56
CA ALA A 152 15.20 -5.24 3.38
C ALA A 152 15.76 -6.63 3.70
N CYS A 153 16.79 -6.73 4.55
CA CYS A 153 17.31 -8.01 5.04
C CYS A 153 16.21 -8.85 5.70
N ASN A 154 15.46 -8.28 6.64
CA ASN A 154 14.36 -8.95 7.33
C ASN A 154 13.26 -9.38 6.35
N MET A 155 12.96 -8.55 5.35
CA MET A 155 12.01 -8.88 4.30
C MET A 155 12.48 -10.10 3.48
N PHE A 156 13.74 -10.11 3.01
CA PHE A 156 14.32 -11.23 2.27
C PHE A 156 14.33 -12.53 3.09
N ILE A 157 14.73 -12.47 4.35
CA ILE A 157 14.71 -13.62 5.27
C ILE A 157 13.28 -14.16 5.40
N SER A 158 12.29 -13.29 5.59
CA SER A 158 10.89 -13.70 5.69
C SER A 158 10.38 -14.37 4.41
N TRP A 159 10.81 -13.92 3.24
CA TRP A 159 10.45 -14.51 1.96
C TRP A 159 11.13 -15.86 1.74
N GLN A 160 12.41 -15.97 2.08
CA GLN A 160 13.15 -17.22 2.02
C GLN A 160 12.50 -18.29 2.91
N GLN A 161 12.13 -17.95 4.14
CA GLN A 161 11.42 -18.85 5.05
C GLN A 161 10.08 -19.32 4.46
N LYS A 162 9.30 -18.41 3.85
CA LYS A 162 8.04 -18.76 3.19
C LYS A 162 8.25 -19.72 2.01
N LEU A 163 9.27 -19.50 1.19
CA LEU A 163 9.62 -20.39 0.07
C LEU A 163 10.01 -21.78 0.55
N LEU A 164 10.85 -21.88 1.59
CA LEU A 164 11.25 -23.16 2.18
C LEU A 164 10.05 -23.91 2.78
N SER A 165 9.15 -23.21 3.47
CA SER A 165 7.93 -23.81 4.03
C SER A 165 6.94 -24.31 2.96
N THR A 166 6.94 -23.68 1.78
CA THR A 166 6.09 -24.06 0.65
C THR A 166 6.68 -25.25 -0.10
N ARG A 167 8.01 -25.28 -0.27
CA ARG A 167 8.73 -26.41 -0.87
C ARG A 167 8.63 -27.68 -0.03
N SER A 168 8.73 -27.56 1.31
CA SER A 168 8.57 -28.69 2.24
C SER A 168 7.17 -29.33 2.14
N ARG A 169 6.11 -28.52 2.01
CA ARG A 169 4.74 -29.03 1.78
C ARG A 169 4.60 -29.80 0.47
N ASN A 170 5.23 -29.34 -0.61
CA ASN A 170 5.19 -30.01 -1.91
C ASN A 170 6.05 -31.29 -1.98
N THR A 171 7.11 -31.40 -1.16
CA THR A 171 7.90 -32.64 -1.06
C THR A 171 7.22 -33.73 -0.24
N VAL A 172 6.43 -33.37 0.78
CA VAL A 172 5.66 -34.33 1.58
C VAL A 172 4.53 -34.98 0.76
N THR A 173 3.96 -34.26 -0.21
CA THR A 173 2.91 -34.80 -1.09
C THR A 173 3.42 -35.76 -2.18
N LEU A 174 4.71 -35.75 -2.51
CA LEU A 174 5.29 -36.65 -3.53
C LEU A 174 5.80 -37.97 -2.96
N ASN A 175 6.01 -38.08 -1.64
CA ASN A 175 6.51 -39.29 -0.98
C ASN A 175 5.45 -40.06 -0.17
N SER A 176 4.16 -39.76 -0.34
CA SER A 176 3.09 -40.61 0.21
C SER A 176 3.10 -41.97 -0.50
N PRO A 177 3.14 -43.12 0.22
CA PRO A 177 3.07 -44.44 -0.42
C PRO A 177 1.77 -44.55 -1.21
N ARG A 178 1.83 -44.98 -2.48
CA ARG A 178 0.64 -45.39 -3.23
C ARG A 178 -0.09 -46.44 -2.41
N ARG A 179 -1.26 -46.10 -1.87
CA ARG A 179 -2.21 -47.11 -1.37
C ARG A 179 -2.53 -48.02 -2.57
N SER A 180 -2.20 -49.30 -2.43
CA SER A 180 -2.71 -50.36 -3.29
C SER A 180 -4.24 -50.31 -3.30
N LEU A 181 -4.83 -50.28 -4.49
CA LEU A 181 -6.27 -50.41 -4.67
C LEU A 181 -6.71 -51.82 -4.28
N PRO A 182 -7.82 -52.02 -3.55
CA PRO A 182 -8.37 -53.35 -3.29
C PRO A 182 -8.91 -53.94 -4.60
N GLY A 183 -8.53 -55.19 -4.90
CA GLY A 183 -9.00 -55.92 -6.06
C GLY A 183 -10.51 -56.11 -6.06
N ALA A 184 -11.14 -55.75 -7.18
CA ALA A 184 -12.53 -56.09 -7.46
C ALA A 184 -12.63 -57.60 -7.71
N LYS A 185 -13.36 -58.31 -6.84
CA LYS A 185 -13.88 -59.64 -7.16
C LYS A 185 -15.08 -59.45 -8.07
N VAL A 186 -15.01 -60.05 -9.25
CA VAL A 186 -16.12 -60.29 -10.16
C VAL A 186 -16.85 -61.54 -9.66
N ASP A 187 -18.08 -61.37 -9.18
CA ASP A 187 -18.99 -62.49 -8.93
C ASP A 187 -19.68 -62.87 -10.25
N MET A 188 -19.46 -64.11 -10.69
CA MET A 188 -20.23 -64.77 -11.74
C MET A 188 -21.26 -65.67 -11.05
N GLY A 189 -22.53 -65.30 -11.16
CA GLY A 189 -23.70 -66.08 -10.78
C GLY A 189 -24.85 -65.74 -11.71
#